data_AF-A0A9P0NX12-F1
#
_entry.id   AF-A0A9P0NX12-F1
#
_cell.length_a   1.000
_cell.length_b   1.000
_cell.length_c   1.000
_cell.angle_alpha   90.00
_cell.angle_beta   90.00
_cell.angle_gamma   90.00
#
_symmetry.space_group_name_H-M   'P 1'
#
loop_
_entity.id
_entity.type
_entity.pdbx_description
1 polymer ?
#
loop_
_entity_poly.entity_id
_entity_poly.type
_entity_poly.pdbx_seq_one_letter_code
_entity_poly.pdbx_strand_id
1 'polypeptide(L)'
;MAAILMLSVVMLETKLTIAAKVPLMLFPSTTAPVYCGDMDWAALDGFHDANEACEFFYNKLYNAFDTCVPKYVRATKRKYPPWFNSAIIKLIKRKEKIHRSYRRNNDPKTYQTFRELRSKIKIDSDEAYKIYVRQAENGIQRDSNKFWGFLNSKRKSTNLSNRSLINFKKRLKYLLNN
;
A
#
# COMPACT_ATOMS: atom_id res chain seq x y z
N MET A 1 28.95 -17.21 -29.00
CA MET A 1 28.62 -17.88 -27.71
C MET A 1 28.82 -16.98 -26.50
N ALA A 2 29.87 -16.14 -26.42
CA ALA A 2 30.14 -15.28 -25.25
C ALA A 2 29.03 -14.23 -24.92
N ALA A 3 28.33 -13.69 -25.93
CA ALA A 3 27.31 -12.65 -25.71
C ALA A 3 26.03 -13.16 -25.00
N ILE A 4 25.68 -14.44 -25.19
CA ILE A 4 24.47 -15.04 -24.58
C ILE A 4 24.69 -15.31 -23.09
N LEU A 5 25.92 -15.70 -22.71
CA LEU A 5 26.32 -15.89 -21.32
C LEU A 5 26.40 -14.57 -20.54
N MET A 6 26.79 -13.47 -21.20
CA MET A 6 26.81 -12.15 -20.55
C MET A 6 25.40 -11.62 -20.28
N LEU A 7 24.45 -11.87 -21.19
CA LEU A 7 23.05 -11.50 -20.99
C LEU A 7 22.37 -12.32 -19.87
N SER A 8 22.68 -13.61 -19.72
CA SER A 8 22.13 -14.42 -18.63
C SER A 8 22.69 -14.02 -17.27
N VAL A 9 23.99 -13.69 -17.17
CA VAL A 9 24.63 -13.22 -15.94
C VAL A 9 24.08 -11.86 -15.50
N VAL A 10 23.95 -10.90 -16.41
CA VAL A 10 23.38 -9.57 -16.11
C VAL A 10 21.90 -9.66 -15.71
N MET A 11 21.14 -10.58 -16.32
CA MET A 11 19.74 -10.84 -15.91
C MET A 11 19.64 -11.49 -14.53
N LEU A 12 20.63 -12.29 -14.11
CA LEU A 12 20.70 -12.87 -12.77
C LEU A 12 21.05 -11.80 -11.72
N GLU A 13 22.04 -10.96 -12.02
CA GLU A 13 22.51 -9.88 -11.13
C GLU A 13 21.45 -8.79 -10.94
N THR A 14 20.70 -8.46 -11.99
CA THR A 14 19.58 -7.49 -11.88
C THR A 14 18.42 -8.04 -11.05
N LYS A 15 18.13 -9.35 -11.11
CA LYS A 15 17.13 -9.98 -10.23
C LYS A 15 17.58 -10.03 -8.76
N LEU A 16 18.86 -10.32 -8.50
CA LEU A 16 19.46 -10.28 -7.16
C LEU A 16 19.45 -8.87 -6.56
N THR A 17 19.72 -7.84 -7.37
CA THR A 17 19.75 -6.44 -6.91
C THR A 17 18.36 -5.90 -6.59
N ILE A 18 17.32 -6.34 -7.31
CA ILE A 18 15.92 -6.00 -7.00
C ILE A 18 15.48 -6.65 -5.67
N ALA A 19 15.96 -7.86 -5.37
CA ALA A 19 15.70 -8.52 -4.09
C ALA A 19 16.37 -7.81 -2.89
N ALA A 20 17.55 -7.20 -3.09
CA ALA A 20 18.29 -6.51 -2.03
C ALA A 20 17.74 -5.10 -1.68
N LYS A 21 16.85 -4.52 -2.49
CA LYS A 21 16.26 -3.18 -2.25
C LYS A 21 14.96 -3.21 -1.43
N VAL A 22 14.64 -4.34 -0.80
CA VAL A 22 13.53 -4.44 0.15
C VAL A 22 13.98 -3.78 1.46
N PRO A 23 13.29 -2.73 1.95
CA PRO A 23 13.61 -2.15 3.25
C PRO A 23 13.46 -3.22 4.32
N LEU A 24 14.47 -3.37 5.19
CA LEU A 24 14.42 -4.12 6.45
C LEU A 24 13.18 -3.68 7.24
N MET A 25 12.05 -4.36 7.00
CA MET A 25 10.83 -4.21 7.77
C MET A 25 10.69 -5.47 8.60
N LEU A 26 10.83 -5.25 9.91
CA LEU A 26 10.53 -6.14 11.02
C LEU A 26 9.54 -7.25 10.64
N PHE A 27 10.02 -8.49 10.74
CA PHE A 27 9.20 -9.69 10.68
C PHE A 27 8.03 -9.54 11.67
N PRO A 28 6.77 -9.71 11.24
CA PRO A 28 5.67 -9.87 12.18
C PRO A 28 5.89 -11.20 12.90
N SER A 29 6.23 -11.13 14.18
CA SER A 29 6.37 -12.27 15.07
C SER A 29 5.00 -12.90 15.32
N THR A 30 4.52 -13.79 14.45
CA THR A 30 3.51 -14.83 14.79
C THR A 30 3.14 -15.63 13.54
N THR A 31 4.04 -16.52 13.14
CA THR A 31 3.82 -17.91 12.70
C THR A 31 5.18 -18.38 12.22
N ALA A 32 5.72 -19.44 12.82
CA ALA A 32 7.01 -19.98 12.43
C ALA A 32 7.01 -20.26 10.92
N PRO A 33 7.95 -19.69 10.14
CA PRO A 33 8.07 -20.05 8.74
C PRO A 33 8.45 -21.53 8.69
N VAL A 34 7.65 -22.33 7.98
CA VAL A 34 7.99 -23.72 7.69
C VAL A 34 9.38 -23.72 7.08
N TYR A 35 10.32 -24.41 7.74
CA TYR A 35 11.71 -24.40 7.36
C TYR A 35 11.84 -24.93 5.92
N CYS A 36 12.32 -24.07 5.02
CA CYS A 36 12.73 -24.45 3.65
C CYS A 36 13.87 -25.51 3.66
N GLY A 37 14.44 -25.80 4.82
CA GLY A 37 15.55 -26.74 5.02
C GLY A 37 15.16 -28.22 5.07
N ASP A 38 13.89 -28.57 5.29
CA ASP A 38 13.44 -29.97 5.42
C ASP A 38 12.94 -30.57 4.09
N MET A 39 13.50 -30.15 2.95
CA MET A 39 13.14 -30.76 1.68
C MET A 39 13.81 -32.13 1.52
N ASP A 40 12.99 -33.18 1.50
CA ASP A 40 13.42 -34.53 1.18
C ASP A 40 13.74 -34.66 -0.32
N TRP A 41 15.03 -34.86 -0.61
CA TRP A 41 15.57 -35.05 -1.96
C TRP A 41 15.80 -36.53 -2.29
N ALA A 42 15.54 -37.47 -1.37
CA ALA A 42 15.80 -38.90 -1.59
C ALA A 42 14.99 -39.46 -2.78
N ALA A 43 13.86 -38.82 -3.12
CA ALA A 43 13.06 -39.17 -4.29
C ALA A 43 13.78 -38.92 -5.64
N LEU A 44 14.86 -38.14 -5.68
CA LEU A 44 15.59 -37.84 -6.92
C LEU A 44 16.42 -39.04 -7.42
N ASP A 45 16.86 -39.92 -6.52
CA ASP A 45 17.73 -41.06 -6.83
C ASP A 45 17.00 -42.23 -7.54
N GLY A 46 15.65 -42.18 -7.59
CA GLY A 46 14.82 -43.21 -8.20
C GLY A 46 14.49 -43.00 -9.69
N PHE A 47 14.92 -41.88 -10.29
CA PHE A 47 14.60 -41.57 -11.69
C PHE A 47 15.68 -42.10 -12.63
N HIS A 48 15.24 -42.83 -13.68
CA HIS A 48 16.13 -43.33 -14.73
C HIS A 48 16.21 -42.37 -15.93
N ASP A 49 15.25 -41.46 -16.09
CA ASP A 49 15.25 -40.42 -17.11
C ASP A 49 15.65 -39.06 -16.52
N ALA A 50 16.60 -38.40 -17.17
CA ALA A 50 17.14 -37.12 -16.73
C ALA A 50 16.11 -35.99 -16.87
N ASN A 51 15.21 -36.06 -17.84
CA ASN A 51 14.18 -35.04 -18.04
C ASN A 51 13.13 -35.09 -16.92
N GLU A 52 12.65 -36.29 -16.57
CA GLU A 52 11.72 -36.49 -15.45
C GLU A 52 12.31 -36.04 -14.11
N ALA A 53 13.59 -36.34 -13.86
CA ALA A 53 14.31 -35.89 -12.67
C ALA A 53 14.41 -34.36 -12.60
N CYS A 54 14.70 -33.71 -13.73
CA CYS A 54 14.77 -32.25 -13.81
C CYS A 54 13.40 -31.61 -13.57
N GLU A 55 12.33 -32.15 -14.15
CA GLU A 55 10.98 -31.63 -13.96
C GLU A 55 10.55 -31.73 -12.50
N PHE A 56 10.81 -32.88 -11.84
CA PHE A 56 10.55 -33.06 -10.42
C PHE A 56 11.34 -32.06 -9.56
N PHE A 57 12.61 -31.83 -9.87
CA PHE A 57 13.46 -30.84 -9.20
C PHE A 57 12.88 -29.42 -9.30
N TYR A 58 12.55 -28.98 -10.51
CA TYR A 58 11.97 -27.64 -10.72
C TYR A 58 10.63 -27.50 -10.01
N ASN A 59 9.78 -28.52 -10.06
CA ASN A 59 8.49 -28.52 -9.38
C ASN A 59 8.66 -28.39 -7.85
N LYS A 60 9.58 -29.14 -7.24
CA LYS A 60 9.88 -29.02 -5.81
C LYS A 60 10.43 -27.64 -5.44
N LEU A 61 11.35 -27.12 -6.25
CA LEU A 61 11.95 -25.81 -6.03
C LEU A 61 10.93 -24.67 -6.13
N TYR A 62 10.07 -24.69 -7.15
CA TYR A 62 9.02 -23.67 -7.30
C TYR A 62 7.97 -23.75 -6.19
N ASN A 63 7.60 -24.95 -5.73
CA ASN A 63 6.74 -25.12 -4.56
C ASN A 63 7.35 -24.53 -3.29
N ALA A 64 8.66 -24.69 -3.11
CA ALA A 64 9.38 -24.09 -1.99
C ALA A 64 9.40 -22.57 -2.08
N PHE A 65 9.63 -21.99 -3.26
CA PHE A 65 9.55 -20.55 -3.46
C PHE A 65 8.15 -20.02 -3.17
N ASP A 66 7.10 -20.71 -3.62
CA ASP A 66 5.73 -20.29 -3.36
C ASP A 66 5.34 -20.34 -1.88
N THR A 67 5.94 -21.27 -1.11
CA THR A 67 5.67 -21.45 0.33
C THR A 67 6.51 -20.50 1.18
N CYS A 68 7.78 -20.31 0.82
CA CYS A 68 8.76 -19.60 1.66
C CYS A 68 8.93 -18.13 1.29
N VAL A 69 8.60 -17.74 0.06
CA VAL A 69 8.74 -16.35 -0.40
C VAL A 69 7.39 -15.64 -0.32
N PRO A 70 7.22 -14.64 0.55
CA PRO A 70 6.02 -13.83 0.57
C PRO A 70 5.81 -13.13 -0.77
N LYS A 71 4.69 -13.45 -1.45
CA LYS A 71 4.32 -12.80 -2.71
C LYS A 71 3.98 -11.33 -2.44
N TYR A 72 4.84 -10.41 -2.92
CA TYR A 72 4.60 -8.98 -2.76
C TYR A 72 3.50 -8.50 -3.71
N VAL A 73 2.29 -8.29 -3.18
CA VAL A 73 1.24 -7.59 -3.91
C VAL A 73 1.49 -6.10 -3.81
N ARG A 74 1.83 -5.46 -4.93
CA ARG A 74 1.95 -4.00 -4.97
C ARG A 74 0.59 -3.40 -4.65
N ALA A 75 0.47 -2.74 -3.50
CA ALA A 75 -0.75 -2.05 -3.13
C ALA A 75 -1.11 -1.04 -4.23
N THR A 76 -2.26 -1.23 -4.88
CA THR A 76 -2.76 -0.31 -5.91
C THR A 76 -2.86 1.09 -5.31
N LYS A 77 -2.29 2.08 -6.02
CA LYS A 77 -2.36 3.49 -5.60
C LYS A 77 -3.82 3.88 -5.42
N ARG A 78 -4.21 4.21 -4.18
CA ARG A 78 -5.59 4.66 -3.89
C ARG A 78 -5.84 5.98 -4.63
N LYS A 79 -6.92 6.02 -5.43
CA LYS A 79 -7.33 7.24 -6.17
C LYS A 79 -7.83 8.35 -5.25
N TYR A 80 -8.38 7.98 -4.10
CA TYR A 80 -8.93 8.92 -3.12
C TYR A 80 -8.17 8.83 -1.80
N PRO A 81 -8.16 9.91 -0.99
CA PRO A 81 -7.61 9.87 0.34
C PRO A 81 -8.26 8.80 1.22
N PRO A 82 -7.53 8.24 2.20
CA PRO A 82 -8.03 7.15 3.04
C PRO A 82 -9.21 7.55 3.93
N TRP A 83 -9.42 8.84 4.18
CA TRP A 83 -10.56 9.35 4.95
C TRP A 83 -11.83 9.59 4.11
N PHE A 84 -11.80 9.39 2.79
CA PHE A 84 -12.99 9.55 1.96
C PHE A 84 -13.91 8.33 2.08
N ASN A 85 -15.16 8.56 2.45
CA ASN A 85 -16.20 7.54 2.43
C ASN A 85 -16.80 7.40 1.01
N SER A 86 -17.55 6.32 0.79
CA SER A 86 -18.21 6.07 -0.49
C SER A 86 -19.24 7.15 -0.85
N ALA A 87 -19.85 7.80 0.16
CA ALA A 87 -20.80 8.89 -0.02
C ALA A 87 -20.17 10.15 -0.61
N ILE A 88 -19.02 10.61 -0.08
CA ILE A 88 -18.24 11.74 -0.58
C ILE A 88 -17.80 11.47 -2.02
N ILE A 89 -17.35 10.25 -2.32
CA ILE A 89 -16.96 9.86 -3.68
C ILE A 89 -18.17 9.95 -4.64
N LYS A 90 -19.36 9.51 -4.22
CA LYS A 90 -20.60 9.65 -4.99
C LYS A 90 -20.95 11.12 -5.23
N LEU A 91 -20.82 11.98 -4.20
CA LEU A 91 -21.05 13.41 -4.31
C LEU A 91 -20.08 14.07 -5.30
N ILE A 92 -18.79 13.72 -5.25
CA ILE A 92 -17.79 14.22 -6.20
C ILE A 92 -18.16 13.85 -7.63
N LYS A 93 -18.51 12.58 -7.87
CA LYS A 93 -18.97 12.13 -9.20
C LYS A 93 -20.23 12.88 -9.66
N ARG A 94 -21.18 13.11 -8.77
CA ARG A 94 -22.40 13.89 -9.05
C ARG A 94 -22.07 15.34 -9.39
N LYS A 95 -21.18 15.98 -8.62
CA LYS A 95 -20.69 17.34 -8.90
C LYS A 95 -20.07 17.43 -10.30
N GLU A 96 -19.21 16.48 -10.67
CA GLU A 96 -18.61 16.44 -12.02
C GLU A 96 -19.64 16.22 -13.13
N LYS A 97 -20.69 15.43 -12.88
CA LYS A 97 -21.80 15.27 -13.84
C LYS A 97 -22.56 16.58 -14.05
N ILE A 98 -22.94 17.26 -12.96
CA ILE A 98 -23.68 18.53 -13.04
C ILE A 98 -22.82 19.62 -13.68
N HIS A 99 -21.55 19.71 -13.31
CA HIS A 99 -20.65 20.70 -13.91
C HIS A 99 -20.48 20.49 -15.43
N ARG A 100 -20.37 19.23 -15.88
CA ARG A 100 -20.35 18.92 -17.33
C ARG A 100 -21.66 19.31 -18.02
N SER A 101 -22.80 19.14 -17.36
CA SER A 101 -24.10 19.58 -17.89
C SER A 101 -24.18 21.11 -17.98
N TYR A 102 -23.75 21.82 -16.93
CA TYR A 102 -23.70 23.27 -16.90
C TYR A 102 -22.83 23.83 -18.02
N ARG A 103 -21.64 23.24 -18.25
CA ARG A 103 -20.74 23.65 -19.34
C ARG A 103 -21.35 23.52 -20.74
N ARG A 104 -22.38 22.67 -20.93
CA ARG A 104 -23.06 22.50 -22.23
C ARG A 104 -24.29 23.39 -22.36
N ASN A 105 -25.11 23.46 -21.32
CA ASN A 105 -26.43 24.09 -21.38
C ASN A 105 -26.46 25.50 -20.81
N ASN A 106 -25.41 25.91 -20.08
CA ASN A 106 -25.26 27.19 -19.38
C ASN A 106 -26.45 27.58 -18.48
N ASP A 107 -27.17 26.59 -17.95
CA ASP A 107 -28.37 26.80 -17.13
C ASP A 107 -28.02 27.27 -15.70
N PRO A 108 -28.51 28.44 -15.24
CA PRO A 108 -28.29 28.95 -13.89
C PRO A 108 -28.72 27.99 -12.77
N LYS A 109 -29.77 27.18 -12.96
CA LYS A 109 -30.24 26.21 -11.94
C LYS A 109 -29.24 25.08 -11.74
N THR A 110 -28.62 24.61 -12.82
CA THR A 110 -27.53 23.61 -12.73
C THR A 110 -26.30 24.17 -12.02
N TYR A 111 -25.99 25.45 -12.21
CA TYR A 111 -24.89 26.12 -11.52
C TYR A 111 -25.15 26.24 -10.02
N GLN A 112 -26.37 26.59 -9.62
CA GLN A 112 -26.75 26.65 -8.21
C GLN A 112 -26.59 25.29 -7.52
N THR A 113 -27.10 24.22 -8.13
CA THR A 113 -26.91 22.84 -7.64
C THR A 113 -25.42 22.45 -7.54
N PHE A 114 -24.59 22.89 -8.50
CA PHE A 114 -23.15 22.67 -8.45
C PHE A 114 -22.50 23.37 -7.25
N ARG A 115 -22.89 24.63 -6.95
CA ARG A 115 -22.39 25.37 -5.79
C ARG A 115 -22.75 24.69 -4.49
N GLU A 116 -23.99 24.23 -4.35
CA GLU A 116 -24.47 23.49 -3.17
C GLU A 116 -23.69 22.18 -2.97
N LEU A 117 -23.50 21.39 -4.04
CA LEU A 117 -22.70 20.17 -3.97
C LEU A 117 -21.25 20.44 -3.60
N ARG A 118 -20.65 21.52 -4.10
CA ARG A 118 -19.27 21.90 -3.74
C ARG A 118 -19.17 22.25 -2.25
N SER A 119 -20.15 22.97 -1.71
CA SER A 119 -20.20 23.31 -0.29
C SER A 119 -20.34 22.04 0.57
N LYS A 120 -21.30 21.17 0.22
CA LYS A 120 -21.55 19.90 0.90
C LYS A 120 -20.31 19.00 0.91
N ILE A 121 -19.65 18.83 -0.23
CA ILE A 121 -18.42 18.02 -0.31
C ILE A 121 -17.33 18.56 0.61
N LYS A 122 -17.18 19.89 0.71
CA LYS A 122 -16.19 20.51 1.60
C LYS A 122 -16.49 20.14 3.06
N ILE A 123 -17.73 20.33 3.49
CA ILE A 123 -18.18 20.03 4.86
C ILE A 123 -17.96 18.55 5.18
N ASP A 124 -18.47 17.65 4.33
CA ASP A 124 -18.37 16.20 4.54
C ASP A 124 -16.90 15.72 4.54
N SER A 125 -16.05 16.32 3.68
CA SER A 125 -14.63 15.99 3.62
C SER A 125 -13.87 16.44 4.87
N ASP A 126 -14.18 17.64 5.37
CA ASP A 126 -13.56 18.20 6.58
C ASP A 126 -13.98 17.39 7.82
N GLU A 127 -15.24 16.98 7.90
CA GLU A 127 -15.76 16.12 8.96
C GLU A 127 -15.09 14.74 8.92
N ALA A 128 -15.06 14.09 7.76
CA ALA A 128 -14.44 12.78 7.60
C ALA A 128 -12.94 12.82 7.95
N TYR A 129 -12.25 13.92 7.63
CA TYR A 129 -10.87 14.13 8.05
C TYR A 129 -10.73 14.25 9.58
N LYS A 130 -11.59 15.00 10.25
CA LYS A 130 -11.59 15.12 11.72
C LYS A 130 -11.81 13.76 12.39
N ILE A 131 -12.76 12.97 11.89
CA ILE A 131 -13.02 11.61 12.40
C ILE A 131 -11.79 10.72 12.21
N TYR A 132 -11.19 10.75 11.02
CA TYR A 132 -9.99 9.98 10.73
C TYR A 132 -8.82 10.35 11.66
N VAL A 133 -8.60 11.64 11.92
CA VAL A 133 -7.57 12.10 12.87
C VAL A 133 -7.86 11.61 14.29
N ARG A 134 -9.11 11.71 14.77
CA ARG A 134 -9.49 11.19 16.10
C ARG A 134 -9.27 9.68 16.21
N GLN A 135 -9.62 8.93 15.18
CA GLN A 135 -9.39 7.48 15.13
C GLN A 135 -7.88 7.16 15.11
N ALA A 136 -7.10 7.92 14.37
CA ALA A 136 -5.65 7.79 14.35
C ALA A 136 -5.02 8.13 15.72
N GLU A 137 -5.53 9.15 16.42
CA GLU A 137 -5.12 9.56 17.78
C GLU A 137 -5.48 8.50 18.83
N ASN A 138 -6.69 7.93 18.78
CA ASN A 138 -7.12 6.89 19.71
C ASN A 138 -6.46 5.52 19.44
N GLY A 139 -6.08 5.28 18.18
CA GLY A 139 -5.44 4.04 17.74
C GLY A 139 -3.93 3.97 18.01
N ILE A 140 -3.31 5.04 18.52
CA ILE A 140 -1.85 5.12 18.73
C ILE A 140 -1.36 4.01 19.67
N GLN A 141 -2.10 3.75 20.74
CA GLN A 141 -1.73 2.70 21.72
C GLN A 141 -1.90 1.28 21.15
N ARG A 142 -2.80 1.07 20.17
CA ARG A 142 -3.13 -0.26 19.63
C ARG A 142 -2.32 -0.61 18.38
N ASP A 143 -2.08 0.34 17.48
CA ASP A 143 -1.47 0.12 16.17
C ASP A 143 -0.44 1.22 15.83
N SER A 144 0.77 1.08 16.37
CA SER A 144 1.90 2.01 16.11
C SER A 144 2.17 2.21 14.60
N ASN A 145 2.00 1.16 13.78
CA ASN A 145 2.23 1.22 12.33
C ASN A 145 1.28 2.18 11.58
N LYS A 146 0.01 2.29 12.01
CA LYS A 146 -0.96 3.21 11.39
C LYS A 146 -0.61 4.66 11.70
N PHE A 147 -0.12 4.91 12.92
CA PHE A 147 0.39 6.20 13.34
C PHE A 147 1.60 6.64 12.50
N TRP A 148 2.60 5.77 12.37
CA TRP A 148 3.79 6.06 11.55
C TRP A 148 3.43 6.24 10.07
N GLY A 149 2.47 5.48 9.55
CA GLY A 149 1.91 5.67 8.22
C GLY A 149 1.29 7.06 8.02
N PHE A 150 0.48 7.53 8.98
CA PHE A 150 -0.11 8.87 8.96
C PHE A 150 0.98 9.96 9.01
N LEU A 151 1.94 9.84 9.93
CA LEU A 151 3.04 10.79 10.08
C LEU A 151 3.89 10.88 8.80
N ASN A 152 4.23 9.73 8.22
CA ASN A 152 5.00 9.65 6.98
C ASN A 152 4.24 10.21 5.78
N SER A 153 2.91 10.04 5.73
CA SER A 153 2.08 10.66 4.70
C SER A 153 2.09 12.19 4.78
N LYS A 154 2.14 12.75 5.99
CA LYS A 154 2.21 14.20 6.22
C LYS A 154 3.59 14.78 5.90
N ARG A 155 4.68 14.05 6.17
CA ARG A 155 6.06 14.47 5.85
C ARG A 155 6.33 14.56 4.34
N LYS A 156 5.71 13.71 3.53
CA LYS A 156 5.86 13.71 2.06
C LYS A 156 5.12 14.86 1.36
N SER A 157 4.18 15.51 2.04
CA SER A 157 3.53 16.74 1.54
C SER A 157 4.37 17.93 1.99
N THR A 158 5.35 18.27 1.17
CA THR A 158 6.48 19.20 1.41
C THR A 158 6.13 20.65 1.75
N ASN A 159 4.86 20.99 2.02
CA ASN A 159 4.40 22.35 2.35
C ASN A 159 3.67 22.48 3.70
N LEU A 160 3.60 21.43 4.52
CA LEU A 160 3.04 21.56 5.87
C LEU A 160 4.06 22.23 6.79
N SER A 161 3.88 23.55 6.96
CA SER A 161 4.60 24.34 7.96
C SER A 161 4.66 23.59 9.29
N ASN A 162 5.83 23.64 9.93
CA ASN A 162 6.16 23.08 11.24
C ASN A 162 5.03 23.16 12.30
N ARG A 163 4.09 24.10 12.19
CA ARG A 163 2.94 24.29 13.10
C ARG A 163 2.07 23.06 13.33
N SER A 164 1.65 22.32 12.30
CA SER A 164 0.72 21.19 12.53
C SER A 164 1.39 20.04 13.30
N LEU A 165 2.69 19.86 13.07
CA LEU A 165 3.51 18.84 13.73
C LEU A 165 3.88 19.27 15.16
N ILE A 166 4.13 20.57 15.38
CA ILE A 166 4.32 21.17 16.71
C ILE A 166 3.05 21.04 17.55
N ASN A 167 1.88 21.38 17.01
CA ASN A 167 0.59 21.27 17.72
C ASN A 167 0.29 19.81 18.09
N PHE A 168 0.60 18.87 17.19
CA PHE A 168 0.42 17.45 17.44
C PHE A 168 1.39 16.90 18.51
N LYS A 169 2.67 17.28 18.47
CA LYS A 169 3.65 16.95 19.53
C LYS A 169 3.24 17.48 20.90
N LYS A 170 2.74 18.73 20.96
CA LYS A 170 2.18 19.30 22.20
C LYS A 170 1.03 18.45 22.72
N ARG A 171 0.10 18.07 21.83
CA ARG A 171 -1.09 17.28 22.19
C ARG A 171 -0.75 15.87 22.65
N LEU A 172 0.23 15.20 22.03
CA LEU A 172 0.74 13.91 22.49
C LEU A 172 1.40 14.00 23.87
N LYS A 173 2.15 15.07 24.14
CA LYS A 173 2.76 15.30 25.46
C LYS A 173 1.69 15.43 26.55
N TYR A 174 0.55 16.07 26.27
CA TYR A 174 -0.57 16.16 27.21
C TYR A 174 -1.27 14.82 27.45
N LEU A 175 -1.32 13.94 26.44
CA LEU A 175 -1.96 12.62 26.53
C LEU A 175 -1.09 11.54 27.19
N LEU A 176 0.22 11.76 27.31
CA LEU A 176 1.17 10.83 27.94
C LEU A 176 1.59 11.26 29.36
N ASN A 177 1.33 12.51 29.74
CA ASN A 177 1.62 13.05 31.08
C ASN A 177 0.39 13.11 32.00
N ASN A 178 -0.76 12.58 31.57
CA ASN A 178 -1.92 12.24 32.40
C ASN A 178 -2.19 10.75 32.25
#